data_AF-A0A2S8WV04-F1
#
_entry.id   AF-A0A2S8WV04-F1
#
_cell.length_a   1.000
_cell.length_b   1.000
_cell.length_c   1.000
_cell.angle_alpha   90.00
_cell.angle_beta   90.00
_cell.angle_gamma   90.00
#
_symmetry.space_group_name_H-M   'P 1'
#
loop_
_entity.id
_entity.type
_entity.pdbx_description
1 polymer ?
#
loop_
_entity_poly.entity_id
_entity_poly.type
_entity_poly.pdbx_seq_one_letter_code
_entity_poly.pdbx_strand_id
1 'polypeptide(L)'
;MPEDNDLLERLNDRAMAAYHHGEKSERAEILWHVGALLSFHGLAENGGLVGGAIENIRLGIDDPLVEDALSAFHRFGLTTQAALIQRADQEYARFRPSGSEDLSEQDEALWEALDEEYFEIATDQVLIAAVQKHLDYLPYALLLAPPVGHGVGA
;
A
#
# COMPACT_ATOMS: atom_id res chain seq x y z
N MET A 1 9.44 11.39 -24.88
CA MET A 1 8.45 11.13 -23.82
C MET A 1 9.21 10.58 -22.63
N PRO A 2 9.86 11.42 -21.81
CA PRO A 2 10.14 11.02 -20.43
C PRO A 2 8.87 11.26 -19.59
N GLU A 3 8.77 10.65 -18.40
CA GLU A 3 7.93 11.08 -17.25
C GLU A 3 6.70 10.26 -16.82
N ASP A 4 6.45 9.06 -17.33
CA ASP A 4 5.46 8.16 -16.69
C ASP A 4 6.04 7.42 -15.47
N ASN A 5 7.35 7.16 -15.46
CA ASN A 5 8.00 6.30 -14.46
C ASN A 5 8.30 6.97 -13.10
N ASP A 6 7.96 8.25 -12.95
CA ASP A 6 8.35 9.08 -11.79
C ASP A 6 7.14 9.56 -10.98
N LEU A 7 5.92 9.10 -11.28
CA LEU A 7 4.74 9.59 -10.54
C LEU A 7 4.74 9.13 -9.08
N LEU A 8 4.95 7.82 -8.83
CA LEU A 8 4.94 7.30 -7.46
C LEU A 8 6.09 7.87 -6.66
N GLU A 9 7.28 7.97 -7.25
CA GLU A 9 8.46 8.59 -6.63
C GLU A 9 8.19 10.06 -6.26
N ARG A 10 7.62 10.87 -7.18
CA ARG A 10 7.22 12.27 -6.90
C ARG A 10 6.15 12.41 -5.82
N LEU A 11 5.27 11.42 -5.67
CA LEU A 11 4.21 11.43 -4.66
C LEU A 11 4.66 10.86 -3.32
N ASN A 12 5.69 10.01 -3.30
CA ASN A 12 6.06 9.17 -2.16
C ASN A 12 6.22 9.97 -0.86
N ASP A 13 7.11 10.96 -0.84
CA ASP A 13 7.39 11.77 0.37
C ASP A 13 6.12 12.43 0.94
N ARG A 14 5.21 12.87 0.06
CA ARG A 14 3.97 13.53 0.46
C ARG A 14 2.89 12.56 0.88
N ALA A 15 2.79 11.44 0.18
CA ALA A 15 1.85 10.38 0.47
C ALA A 15 2.17 9.76 1.84
N MET A 16 3.46 9.50 2.10
CA MET A 16 3.96 9.04 3.39
C MET A 16 3.71 10.06 4.50
N ALA A 17 3.97 11.36 4.24
CA ALA A 17 3.67 12.41 5.22
C ALA A 17 2.16 12.51 5.53
N ALA A 18 1.29 12.42 4.51
CA ALA A 18 -0.15 12.43 4.70
C ALA A 18 -0.63 11.20 5.50
N TYR A 19 -0.08 10.01 5.19
CA TYR A 19 -0.38 8.77 5.88
C TYR A 19 0.01 8.81 7.36
N HIS A 20 1.25 9.18 7.67
CA HIS A 20 1.77 9.18 9.04
C HIS A 20 1.30 10.37 9.90
N HIS A 21 0.98 11.52 9.30
CA HIS A 21 0.61 12.73 10.06
C HIS A 21 -0.90 13.02 10.07
N GLY A 22 -1.73 12.21 9.42
CA GLY A 22 -3.19 12.26 9.54
C GLY A 22 -3.81 13.59 9.09
N GLU A 23 -3.32 14.17 7.99
CA GLU A 23 -3.84 15.43 7.46
C GLU A 23 -5.31 15.26 7.02
N LYS A 24 -6.19 16.21 7.40
CA LYS A 24 -7.64 16.14 7.15
C LYS A 24 -8.08 17.10 6.06
N SER A 25 -8.00 16.66 4.81
CA SER A 25 -8.61 17.30 3.63
C SER A 25 -8.88 16.25 2.55
N GLU A 26 -9.76 16.52 1.58
CA GLU A 26 -10.01 15.58 0.46
C GLU A 26 -8.72 15.25 -0.33
N ARG A 27 -7.83 16.24 -0.47
CA ARG A 27 -6.48 16.06 -1.03
C ARG A 27 -5.63 15.14 -0.15
N ALA A 28 -5.67 15.37 1.15
CA ALA A 28 -4.92 14.55 2.10
C ALA A 28 -5.47 13.13 2.18
N GLU A 29 -6.77 12.92 1.98
CA GLU A 29 -7.38 11.60 1.92
C GLU A 29 -6.85 10.78 0.74
N ILE A 30 -6.70 11.39 -0.44
CA ILE A 30 -6.15 10.67 -1.60
C ILE A 30 -4.66 10.41 -1.43
N LEU A 31 -3.90 11.38 -0.94
CA LEU A 31 -2.49 11.19 -0.61
C LEU A 31 -2.30 10.14 0.49
N TRP A 32 -3.20 10.08 1.47
CA TRP A 32 -3.20 9.07 2.52
C TRP A 32 -3.41 7.67 1.93
N HIS A 33 -4.36 7.49 1.01
CA HIS A 33 -4.56 6.20 0.34
C HIS A 33 -3.37 5.82 -0.55
N VAL A 34 -2.77 6.80 -1.26
CA VAL A 34 -1.51 6.55 -1.99
C VAL A 34 -0.41 6.12 -1.01
N GLY A 35 -0.33 6.75 0.16
CA GLY A 35 0.67 6.43 1.18
C GLY A 35 0.51 5.03 1.75
N ALA A 36 -0.71 4.63 2.09
CA ALA A 36 -1.03 3.28 2.54
C ALA A 36 -0.68 2.23 1.46
N LEU A 37 -1.05 2.49 0.20
CA LEU A 37 -0.73 1.62 -0.93
C LEU A 37 0.78 1.45 -1.12
N LEU A 38 1.54 2.55 -1.11
CA LEU A 38 3.00 2.53 -1.28
C LEU A 38 3.72 1.89 -0.09
N SER A 39 3.26 2.17 1.13
CA SER A 39 3.83 1.56 2.34
C SER A 39 3.70 0.05 2.29
N PHE A 40 2.50 -0.44 1.99
CA PHE A 40 2.25 -1.87 1.90
C PHE A 40 3.02 -2.52 0.74
N HIS A 41 2.96 -1.92 -0.45
CA HIS A 41 3.65 -2.45 -1.62
C HIS A 41 5.17 -2.48 -1.42
N GLY A 42 5.75 -1.44 -0.82
CA GLY A 42 7.17 -1.40 -0.49
C GLY A 42 7.60 -2.48 0.52
N LEU A 43 6.74 -2.82 1.49
CA LEU A 43 7.00 -3.96 2.37
C LEU A 43 6.96 -5.29 1.59
N ALA A 44 6.00 -5.43 0.68
CA ALA A 44 5.89 -6.63 -0.16
C ALA A 44 7.11 -6.81 -1.08
N GLU A 45 7.56 -5.74 -1.75
CA GLU A 45 8.77 -5.75 -2.59
C GLU A 45 10.04 -6.16 -1.83
N ASN A 46 10.12 -5.84 -0.54
CA ASN A 46 11.30 -6.15 0.28
C ASN A 46 11.36 -7.60 0.78
N GLY A 47 10.23 -8.32 0.84
CA GLY A 47 10.20 -9.64 1.50
C GLY A 47 9.05 -10.56 1.11
N GLY A 48 8.34 -10.29 0.03
CA GLY A 48 7.13 -11.00 -0.38
C GLY A 48 5.86 -10.41 0.25
N LEU A 49 4.71 -10.74 -0.33
CA LEU A 49 3.40 -10.35 0.18
C LEU A 49 3.19 -10.86 1.62
N VAL A 50 3.49 -12.14 1.86
CA VAL A 50 3.21 -12.78 3.15
C VAL A 50 4.29 -12.42 4.16
N GLY A 51 5.57 -12.63 3.86
CA GLY A 51 6.67 -12.37 4.81
C GLY A 51 7.06 -10.91 4.96
N GLY A 52 7.13 -10.20 3.84
CA GLY A 52 7.55 -8.81 3.80
C GLY A 52 6.47 -7.86 4.29
N ALA A 53 5.24 -8.00 3.79
CA ALA A 53 4.14 -7.13 4.19
C ALA A 53 3.35 -7.68 5.37
N ILE A 54 2.61 -8.78 5.19
CA ILE A 54 1.60 -9.22 6.16
C ILE A 54 2.23 -9.60 7.49
N GLU A 55 3.24 -10.46 7.49
CA GLU A 55 3.93 -10.91 8.70
C GLU A 55 4.53 -9.74 9.47
N ASN A 56 5.30 -8.87 8.80
CA ASN A 56 5.90 -7.71 9.47
C ASN A 56 4.85 -6.76 10.07
N ILE A 57 3.73 -6.54 9.39
CA ILE A 57 2.65 -5.68 9.90
C ILE A 57 1.97 -6.34 11.10
N ARG A 58 1.64 -7.64 11.02
CA ARG A 58 0.93 -8.36 12.10
C ARG A 58 1.83 -8.64 13.32
N LEU A 59 3.14 -8.73 13.14
CA LEU A 59 4.11 -8.77 14.24
C LEU A 59 4.37 -7.37 14.83
N GLY A 60 4.11 -6.30 14.08
CA GLY A 60 4.04 -4.93 14.57
C GLY A 60 2.83 -4.72 15.48
N ILE A 61 3.00 -3.96 16.57
CA ILE A 61 1.91 -3.70 17.52
C ILE A 61 0.92 -2.70 16.90
N ASP A 62 -0.33 -3.13 16.73
CA ASP A 62 -1.51 -2.31 16.38
C ASP A 62 -1.35 -1.41 15.14
N ASP A 63 -0.71 -1.92 14.09
CA ASP A 63 -0.61 -1.19 12.81
C ASP A 63 -1.82 -1.51 11.90
N PRO A 64 -2.68 -0.52 11.58
CA PRO A 64 -3.83 -0.70 10.68
C PRO A 64 -3.43 -0.81 9.20
N LEU A 65 -2.14 -0.89 8.86
CA LEU A 65 -1.67 -0.82 7.48
C LEU A 65 -2.27 -1.89 6.56
N VAL A 66 -2.61 -3.09 7.03
CA VAL A 66 -3.29 -4.08 6.18
C VAL A 66 -4.68 -3.57 5.78
N GLU A 67 -5.46 -3.09 6.74
CA GLU A 67 -6.80 -2.57 6.53
C GLU A 67 -6.78 -1.28 5.68
N ASP A 68 -5.82 -0.41 5.93
CA ASP A 68 -5.61 0.84 5.20
C ASP A 68 -5.17 0.58 3.75
N ALA A 69 -4.28 -0.40 3.54
CA ALA A 69 -3.91 -0.86 2.21
C ALA A 69 -5.11 -1.45 1.48
N LEU A 70 -5.89 -2.34 2.10
CA LEU A 70 -7.10 -2.90 1.48
C LEU A 70 -8.07 -1.79 1.05
N SER A 71 -8.28 -0.79 1.89
CA SER A 71 -9.07 0.40 1.54
C SER A 71 -8.48 1.12 0.32
N ALA A 72 -7.18 1.34 0.28
CA ALA A 72 -6.49 1.99 -0.85
C ALA A 72 -6.58 1.18 -2.15
N PHE A 73 -6.32 -0.12 -2.12
CA PHE A 73 -6.43 -0.98 -3.29
C PHE A 73 -7.86 -0.96 -3.86
N HIS A 74 -8.89 -1.04 -3.01
CA HIS A 74 -10.28 -0.87 -3.45
C HIS A 74 -10.54 0.52 -4.02
N ARG A 75 -10.04 1.57 -3.36
CA ARG A 75 -10.20 2.96 -3.79
C ARG A 75 -9.66 3.19 -5.18
N PHE A 76 -8.54 2.56 -5.55
CA PHE A 76 -7.91 2.67 -6.86
C PHE A 76 -8.40 1.63 -7.88
N GLY A 77 -9.43 0.85 -7.56
CA GLY A 77 -10.01 -0.15 -8.45
C GLY A 77 -9.18 -1.43 -8.62
N LEU A 78 -8.17 -1.64 -7.76
CA LEU A 78 -7.29 -2.80 -7.74
C LEU A 78 -7.91 -3.96 -6.94
N THR A 79 -9.13 -4.35 -7.33
CA THR A 79 -9.96 -5.27 -6.53
C THR A 79 -9.40 -6.69 -6.49
N THR A 80 -8.75 -7.14 -7.56
CA THR A 80 -8.09 -8.47 -7.61
C THR A 80 -6.93 -8.53 -6.60
N GLN A 81 -6.10 -7.49 -6.57
CA GLN A 81 -4.98 -7.36 -5.65
C GLN A 81 -5.47 -7.28 -4.20
N ALA A 82 -6.53 -6.50 -3.95
CA ALA A 82 -7.16 -6.43 -2.62
C ALA A 82 -7.66 -7.81 -2.15
N ALA A 83 -8.30 -8.58 -3.04
CA ALA A 83 -8.78 -9.93 -2.71
C ALA A 83 -7.61 -10.89 -2.39
N LEU A 84 -6.50 -10.77 -3.12
CA LEU A 84 -5.29 -11.55 -2.85
C LEU A 84 -4.67 -11.18 -1.50
N ILE A 85 -4.51 -9.89 -1.21
CA ILE A 85 -4.01 -9.40 0.09
C ILE A 85 -4.88 -9.92 1.22
N GLN A 86 -6.21 -9.81 1.09
CA GLN A 86 -7.14 -10.28 2.11
C GLN A 86 -7.04 -11.81 2.31
N ARG A 87 -6.90 -12.57 1.23
CA ARG A 87 -6.69 -14.02 1.32
C ARG A 87 -5.37 -14.35 2.02
N ALA A 88 -4.29 -13.68 1.64
CA ALA A 88 -2.98 -13.91 2.24
C ALA A 88 -2.97 -13.58 3.74
N ASP A 89 -3.66 -12.52 4.17
CA ASP A 89 -3.80 -12.16 5.58
C ASP A 89 -4.56 -13.23 6.39
N GLN A 90 -5.62 -13.80 5.79
CA GLN A 90 -6.37 -14.91 6.39
C GLN A 90 -5.54 -16.19 6.49
N GLU A 91 -4.78 -16.52 5.44
CA GLU A 91 -3.89 -17.68 5.45
C GLU A 91 -2.73 -17.50 6.43
N TYR A 92 -2.16 -16.29 6.55
CA TYR A 92 -1.14 -16.00 7.56
C TYR A 92 -1.63 -16.28 8.99
N ALA A 93 -2.84 -15.83 9.32
CA ALA A 93 -3.44 -16.12 10.63
C ALA A 93 -3.61 -17.64 10.89
N ARG A 94 -3.77 -18.44 9.83
CA ARG A 94 -3.81 -19.91 9.90
C ARG A 94 -2.42 -20.51 10.04
N PHE A 95 -1.42 -19.98 9.31
CA PHE A 95 -0.03 -20.43 9.34
C PHE A 95 0.59 -20.23 10.73
N ARG A 96 0.37 -19.05 11.33
CA ARG A 96 1.04 -18.61 12.55
C ARG A 96 0.01 -18.14 13.59
N PRO A 97 -0.85 -19.02 14.13
CA PRO A 97 -1.91 -18.61 15.06
C PRO A 97 -1.39 -17.99 16.37
N SER A 98 -0.13 -18.27 16.76
CA SER A 98 0.56 -17.60 17.86
C SER A 98 1.83 -16.83 17.44
N GLY A 99 2.09 -16.73 16.13
CA GLY A 99 3.12 -15.85 15.55
C GLY A 99 4.53 -16.44 15.44
N SER A 100 4.77 -17.72 15.74
CA SER A 100 6.15 -18.26 15.82
C SER A 100 6.32 -19.74 15.46
N GLU A 101 5.29 -20.39 14.91
CA GLU A 101 5.29 -21.81 14.55
C GLU A 101 5.94 -22.10 13.20
N ASP A 102 6.82 -23.10 13.11
CA ASP A 102 7.37 -23.51 11.81
C ASP A 102 6.27 -23.92 10.84
N LEU A 103 6.40 -23.51 9.58
CA LEU A 103 5.43 -23.83 8.54
C LEU A 103 5.50 -25.33 8.20
N SER A 104 4.35 -25.90 7.84
CA SER A 104 4.34 -27.18 7.14
C SER A 104 4.81 -26.98 5.69
N GLU A 105 5.30 -28.05 5.04
CA GLU A 105 5.67 -27.99 3.61
C GLU A 105 4.53 -27.49 2.71
N GLN A 106 3.28 -27.78 3.09
CA GLN A 106 2.09 -27.32 2.35
C GLN A 106 1.83 -25.83 2.55
N ASP A 107 2.08 -25.33 3.76
CA ASP A 107 1.92 -23.92 4.09
C ASP A 107 3.04 -23.08 3.48
N GLU A 108 4.27 -23.58 3.47
CA GLU A 108 5.41 -22.97 2.80
C GLU A 108 5.16 -22.86 1.28
N ALA A 109 4.68 -23.94 0.64
CA ALA A 109 4.32 -23.89 -0.78
C ALA A 109 3.17 -22.91 -1.09
N LEU A 110 2.17 -22.82 -0.20
CA LEU A 110 1.09 -21.84 -0.37
C LEU A 110 1.58 -20.40 -0.17
N TRP A 111 2.47 -20.18 0.80
CA TRP A 111 3.12 -18.90 1.04
C TRP A 111 3.86 -18.42 -0.20
N GLU A 112 4.74 -19.26 -0.76
CA GLU A 112 5.49 -18.94 -1.98
C GLU A 112 4.55 -18.63 -3.15
N ALA A 113 3.46 -19.40 -3.31
CA ALA A 113 2.48 -19.18 -4.37
C ALA A 113 1.72 -17.85 -4.22
N LEU A 114 1.41 -17.42 -2.99
CA LEU A 114 0.78 -16.12 -2.74
C LEU A 114 1.73 -14.96 -3.05
N ASP A 115 3.01 -15.10 -2.73
CA ASP A 115 4.03 -14.11 -3.07
C ASP A 115 4.21 -14.01 -4.59
N GLU A 116 4.32 -15.14 -5.29
CA GLU A 116 4.43 -15.18 -6.74
C GLU A 116 3.20 -14.57 -7.42
N GLU A 117 2.00 -14.97 -7.01
CA GLU A 117 0.73 -14.43 -7.54
C GLU A 117 0.67 -12.91 -7.37
N TYR A 118 1.14 -12.37 -6.23
CA TYR A 118 1.15 -10.94 -5.98
C TYR A 118 2.06 -10.20 -6.96
N PHE A 119 3.30 -10.66 -7.14
CA PHE A 119 4.24 -10.00 -8.05
C PHE A 119 3.82 -10.08 -9.52
N GLU A 120 3.04 -11.10 -9.91
CA GLU A 120 2.46 -11.17 -11.24
C GLU A 120 1.42 -10.08 -11.50
N ILE A 121 0.60 -9.74 -10.50
CA ILE A 121 -0.58 -8.87 -10.69
C ILE A 121 -0.44 -7.45 -10.12
N ALA A 122 0.49 -7.22 -9.19
CA ALA A 122 0.65 -5.97 -8.47
C ALA A 122 1.96 -5.26 -8.84
N THR A 123 2.29 -5.20 -10.13
CA THR A 123 3.50 -4.51 -10.60
C THR A 123 3.41 -3.00 -10.40
N ASP A 124 4.57 -2.34 -10.28
CA ASP A 124 4.67 -0.87 -10.25
C ASP A 124 3.85 -0.21 -11.35
N GLN A 125 3.90 -0.73 -12.58
CA GLN A 125 3.14 -0.16 -13.70
C GLN A 125 1.62 -0.26 -13.50
N VAL A 126 1.13 -1.35 -12.91
CA VAL A 126 -0.29 -1.51 -12.59
C VAL A 126 -0.71 -0.48 -11.53
N LEU A 127 0.12 -0.31 -10.49
CA LEU A 127 -0.16 0.65 -9.42
C LEU A 127 -0.10 2.10 -9.91
N ILE A 128 0.94 2.45 -10.69
CA ILE A 128 1.07 3.77 -11.34
C ILE A 128 -0.18 4.06 -12.17
N ALA A 129 -0.59 3.14 -13.05
CA ALA A 129 -1.73 3.34 -13.93
C ALA A 129 -3.04 3.53 -13.16
N ALA A 130 -3.23 2.78 -12.06
CA ALA A 130 -4.41 2.89 -11.22
C ALA A 130 -4.48 4.23 -10.47
N VAL A 131 -3.35 4.67 -9.91
CA VAL A 131 -3.23 5.98 -9.26
C VAL A 131 -3.44 7.09 -10.30
N GLN A 132 -2.75 7.06 -11.44
CA GLN A 132 -2.90 8.04 -12.53
C GLN A 132 -4.35 8.22 -12.95
N LYS A 133 -5.04 7.12 -13.22
CA LYS A 133 -6.46 7.13 -13.61
C LYS A 133 -7.33 7.85 -12.57
N HIS A 134 -7.02 7.73 -11.28
CA HIS A 134 -7.75 8.44 -10.24
C HIS A 134 -7.35 9.91 -10.09
N LEU A 135 -6.09 10.24 -10.38
CA LEU A 135 -5.58 11.61 -10.35
C LEU A 135 -6.01 12.45 -11.57
N ASP A 136 -6.31 11.83 -12.72
CA ASP A 136 -6.83 12.52 -13.91
C ASP A 136 -8.15 13.28 -13.65
N TYR A 137 -8.85 12.94 -12.56
CA TYR A 137 -10.08 13.61 -12.12
C TYR A 137 -9.82 14.73 -11.09
N LEU A 138 -8.56 14.97 -10.72
CA LEU A 138 -8.14 16.01 -9.77
C LEU A 138 -7.16 16.97 -10.45
N PRO A 139 -7.22 18.28 -10.17
CA PRO A 139 -6.23 19.18 -10.71
C PRO A 139 -4.84 18.79 -10.20
N TYR A 140 -3.92 18.42 -11.09
CA TYR A 140 -2.54 18.02 -10.75
C TYR A 140 -1.81 19.07 -9.89
N ALA A 141 -2.14 20.35 -10.08
CA ALA A 141 -1.66 21.48 -9.28
C ALA A 141 -2.04 21.39 -7.78
N LEU A 142 -3.19 20.78 -7.48
CA LEU A 142 -3.67 20.51 -6.13
C LEU A 142 -2.97 19.32 -5.48
N LEU A 143 -2.09 18.57 -6.16
CA LEU A 143 -1.34 17.46 -5.53
C LEU A 143 0.10 17.84 -5.22
N LEU A 144 0.69 18.77 -5.98
CA LEU A 144 2.07 19.25 -5.80
C LEU A 144 2.22 20.60 -5.08
N ALA A 145 1.16 21.39 -4.87
CA ALA A 145 1.26 22.62 -4.07
C ALA A 145 1.74 22.31 -2.63
N PRO A 146 2.65 23.08 -2.01
CA PRO A 146 3.04 22.85 -0.61
C PRO A 146 1.79 22.84 0.30
N PRO A 147 1.83 22.17 1.47
CA PRO A 147 0.78 22.36 2.46
C PRO A 147 0.60 23.86 2.66
N VAL A 148 -0.66 24.33 2.72
CA VAL A 148 -0.92 25.72 3.05
C VAL A 148 -0.39 25.90 4.47
N GLY A 149 0.86 26.37 4.57
CA GLY A 149 1.43 26.76 5.83
C GLY A 149 0.43 27.73 6.44
N HIS A 150 -0.10 27.39 7.62
CA HIS A 150 -0.73 28.40 8.45
C HIS A 150 0.36 29.42 8.73
N GLY A 151 0.38 30.48 7.92
CA GLY A 151 1.22 31.64 8.13
C GLY A 151 0.93 32.19 9.51
N VAL A 152 1.88 31.97 10.40
CA VAL A 152 2.28 32.74 11.57
C VAL A 152 1.33 33.90 11.93
N GLY A 153 0.65 33.77 13.07
CA GLY A 153 0.24 34.93 13.85
C GLY A 153 1.47 35.50 14.57
N ALA A 154 1.86 36.71 14.15
CA ALA A 154 2.83 37.57 14.84
C ALA A 154 2.30 38.07 16.19
#